data_AF-A0AAW7X5S8-F1
#
_entry.id   AF-A0AAW7X5S8-F1
#
_cell.length_a   1.000
_cell.length_b   1.000
_cell.length_c   1.000
_cell.angle_alpha   90.00
_cell.angle_beta   90.00
_cell.angle_gamma   90.00
#
_symmetry.space_group_name_H-M   'P 1'
#
loop_
_entity.id
_entity.type
_entity.pdbx_description
1 polymer ?
#
loop_
_entity_poly.entity_id
_entity_poly.type
_entity_poly.pdbx_seq_one_letter_code
_entity_poly.pdbx_strand_id
1 'polypeptide(L)' 'MDFDAWKVDLKSKSAFHETGCRITVEGNPRQPMGLIPTNFPAGLTAVEEARLLRCGMKAIVSKAREEHMKTVGSL' A
#
# COMPACT_ATOMS: atom_id res chain seq x y z
N MET A 1 1.70 -4.18 16.86
CA MET A 1 2.08 -4.04 15.45
C MET A 1 1.79 -2.61 15.04
N ASP A 2 2.74 -1.91 14.43
CA ASP A 2 2.45 -0.67 13.73
C ASP A 2 1.72 -1.04 12.43
N PHE A 3 0.57 -0.44 12.11
CA PHE A 3 -0.16 -0.75 10.87
C PHE A 3 0.23 0.18 9.73
N ASP A 4 0.93 1.28 10.02
CA ASP A 4 1.29 2.33 9.08
C ASP A 4 2.75 2.21 8.61
N ALA A 5 3.51 1.21 9.09
CA ALA A 5 4.91 0.94 8.78
C ALA A 5 5.11 0.34 7.36
N TRP A 6 4.64 1.06 6.34
CA TRP A 6 4.69 0.67 4.94
C TRP A 6 5.81 1.37 4.16
N LYS A 7 6.55 0.59 3.38
CA LYS A 7 7.48 1.07 2.36
C LYS A 7 6.86 0.89 0.99
N VAL A 8 6.63 1.98 0.27
CA VAL A 8 5.95 1.98 -1.03
C VAL A 8 6.95 1.98 -2.18
N ASP A 9 6.74 1.08 -3.14
CA ASP A 9 7.41 1.05 -4.44
C ASP A 9 6.36 1.26 -5.55
N LEU A 10 6.30 2.48 -6.08
CA LEU A 10 5.38 2.82 -7.17
C LEU A 10 5.79 2.21 -8.52
N LYS A 11 7.06 1.84 -8.70
CA LYS A 11 7.54 1.23 -9.94
C LYS A 11 6.97 -0.18 -10.10
N SER A 12 6.99 -0.96 -9.02
CA SER A 12 6.37 -2.30 -8.98
C SER A 12 4.90 -2.27 -8.56
N LYS A 13 4.32 -1.09 -8.33
CA LYS A 13 2.95 -0.90 -7.82
C LYS A 13 2.67 -1.71 -6.55
N SER A 14 3.64 -1.79 -5.64
CA SER A 14 3.52 -2.59 -4.42
C SER A 14 3.98 -1.82 -3.17
N ALA A 15 3.58 -2.30 -2.00
CA ALA A 15 4.12 -1.85 -0.73
C ALA A 15 4.47 -3.04 0.17
N PHE A 16 5.45 -2.83 1.04
CA PHE A 16 5.97 -3.83 1.97
C PHE A 16 5.83 -3.32 3.40
N HIS A 17 5.29 -4.17 4.26
CA HIS A 17 5.15 -3.92 5.69
C HIS A 17 6.31 -4.55 6.46
N GLU A 18 6.64 -4.02 7.64
CA GLU A 18 7.71 -4.56 8.50
C GLU A 18 7.49 -6.02 8.93
N THR A 19 6.25 -6.49 8.93
CA THR A 19 5.89 -7.88 9.25
C THR A 19 6.12 -8.85 8.09
N GLY A 20 6.58 -8.37 6.94
CA GLY A 20 6.77 -9.17 5.73
C GLY A 20 5.55 -9.22 4.81
N CYS A 21 4.41 -8.68 5.23
CA CYS A 21 3.23 -8.54 4.37
C CYS A 21 3.55 -7.64 3.18
N ARG A 22 3.16 -8.08 1.99
CA ARG A 22 3.26 -7.30 0.77
C ARG A 22 1.88 -7.14 0.16
N ILE A 23 1.60 -5.96 -0.37
CA ILE A 23 0.41 -5.72 -1.20
C ILE A 23 0.85 -5.25 -2.58
N THR A 24 0.20 -5.74 -3.61
CA THR A 24 0.37 -5.26 -4.99
C THR A 24 -0.96 -4.70 -5.49
N VAL A 25 -0.92 -3.53 -6.12
CA VAL A 25 -2.10 -2.86 -6.67
C VAL A 25 -2.33 -3.31 -8.10
N GLU A 26 -3.58 -3.67 -8.39
CA GLU A 26 -4.07 -3.81 -9.76
C GLU A 26 -4.52 -2.44 -10.30
N GLY A 27 -4.09 -2.12 -11.52
CA GLY A 27 -4.44 -0.86 -12.19
C GLY A 27 -3.55 0.33 -11.82
N ASN A 28 -4.18 1.47 -11.53
CA ASN A 28 -3.51 2.74 -11.26
C ASN A 28 -3.27 2.91 -9.73
N PRO A 29 -2.03 3.09 -9.26
CA PRO A 29 -1.76 3.31 -7.83
C PRO A 29 -2.50 4.50 -7.17
N ARG A 30 -2.92 5.51 -7.95
CA ARG A 30 -3.74 6.64 -7.44
C ARG A 30 -5.22 6.29 -7.27
N GLN A 31 -5.68 5.27 -8.00
CA GLN A 31 -7.05 4.76 -8.01
C GLN A 31 -7.00 3.22 -8.17
N PRO A 32 -6.60 2.50 -7.11
CA PRO A 32 -6.50 1.04 -7.14
C PRO A 32 -7.85 0.40 -7.50
N MET A 33 -7.84 -0.61 -8.37
CA MET A 33 -9.04 -1.42 -8.66
C MET A 33 -9.12 -2.66 -7.77
N GLY A 34 -7.96 -3.15 -7.33
CA GLY A 34 -7.83 -4.35 -6.53
C GLY A 34 -6.49 -4.38 -5.80
N LEU A 35 -6.41 -5.21 -4.77
CA LEU A 35 -5.20 -5.48 -4.01
C LEU A 35 -4.94 -6.98 -4.03
N ILE A 36 -3.69 -7.36 -4.31
CA ILE A 36 -3.20 -8.72 -4.19
C ILE A 36 -2.26 -8.77 -2.99
N PRO A 37 -2.71 -9.25 -1.82
CA PRO A 37 -1.86 -9.41 -0.67
C PRO A 37 -1.08 -10.73 -0.70
N THR A 38 0.14 -10.71 -0.17
CA THR A 38 0.96 -11.90 0.09
C THR A 38 1.64 -11.80 1.45
N ASN A 39 2.06 -12.95 1.99
CA ASN A 39 2.80 -13.06 3.26
C ASN A 39 2.10 -12.38 4.44
N PHE A 40 0.80 -12.62 4.60
CA PHE A 40 0.07 -12.13 5.77
C PHE A 40 0.68 -12.67 7.07
N PRO A 41 0.89 -11.83 8.10
CA PRO A 41 1.32 -12.31 9.40
C PRO A 41 0.26 -13.26 9.98
N ALA A 42 0.73 -14.39 10.52
CA ALA A 42 -0.14 -15.36 11.16
C ALA A 42 -0.74 -14.81 12.47
N GLY A 43 -1.93 -15.28 12.82
CA GLY A 43 -2.57 -14.98 14.11
C GLY A 43 -3.27 -13.61 14.17
N LEU A 44 -3.38 -12.88 13.05
CA LEU A 44 -4.25 -11.71 12.99
C LEU A 44 -5.72 -12.12 13.02
N THR A 45 -6.54 -11.32 13.69
CA THR A 45 -7.99 -11.35 13.52
C THR A 45 -8.37 -10.76 12.16
N ALA A 46 -9.54 -11.12 11.63
CA ALA A 46 -10.05 -10.56 10.37
C ALA A 46 -10.12 -9.01 10.39
N VAL A 47 -10.38 -8.41 11.56
CA VAL A 47 -10.41 -6.95 11.72
C VAL A 47 -9.01 -6.34 11.55
N GLU A 48 -7.99 -7.00 12.11
CA GLU A 48 -6.59 -6.59 11.98
C GLU A 48 -6.08 -6.80 10.56
N GLU A 49 -6.44 -7.91 9.91
CA GLU A 49 -6.10 -8.14 8.51
C GLU A 49 -6.68 -7.04 7.61
N ALA A 50 -7.97 -6.74 7.79
CA ALA A 50 -8.63 -5.67 7.05
C ALA A 50 -8.00 -4.30 7.35
N ARG A 51 -7.58 -4.04 8.61
CA ARG A 51 -6.88 -2.81 8.98
C ARG A 51 -5.53 -2.72 8.28
N LEU A 52 -4.76 -3.80 8.25
CA LEU A 52 -3.47 -3.88 7.58
C LEU A 52 -3.59 -3.56 6.08
N LEU A 53 -4.56 -4.17 5.40
CA LEU A 53 -4.82 -3.90 3.97
C LEU A 53 -5.21 -2.44 3.73
N ARG A 54 -6.10 -1.87 4.55
CA ARG A 54 -6.52 -0.47 4.42
C ARG A 54 -5.35 0.48 4.60
N CYS A 55 -4.50 0.26 5.61
CA CYS A 55 -3.32 1.10 5.85
C CYS A 55 -2.33 0.99 4.69
N GLY A 56 -2.06 -0.22 4.18
CA GLY A 56 -1.16 -0.39 3.04
C GLY A 56 -1.70 0.29 1.77
N MET A 57 -2.99 0.12 1.46
CA MET A 57 -3.62 0.78 0.32
C MET A 57 -3.52 2.31 0.45
N LYS A 58 -3.80 2.84 1.64
CA LYS A 58 -3.68 4.28 1.94
C LYS A 58 -2.24 4.76 1.70
N ALA A 59 -1.22 4.02 2.14
CA ALA A 59 0.17 4.38 1.92
C ALA A 59 0.51 4.48 0.42
N ILE A 60 0.07 3.50 -0.39
CA ILE A 60 0.29 3.52 -1.84
C ILE A 60 -0.40 4.72 -2.49
N VAL A 61 -1.69 4.94 -2.19
CA VAL A 61 -2.46 6.04 -2.79
C VAL A 61 -1.86 7.39 -2.43
N SER A 62 -1.50 7.59 -1.15
CA SER A 62 -0.87 8.84 -0.69
C SER A 62 0.44 9.10 -1.43
N LYS A 63 1.33 8.10 -1.52
CA LYS A 63 2.60 8.24 -2.22
C LYS A 63 2.39 8.50 -3.72
N ALA A 64 1.47 7.79 -4.36
CA ALA A 64 1.16 7.97 -5.78
C ALA A 64 0.61 9.37 -6.09
N ARG A 65 -0.20 9.94 -5.18
CA ARG A 65 -0.69 11.32 -5.31
C ARG A 65 0.42 12.33 -5.09
N GLU A 66 1.27 12.14 -4.09
CA GLU A 66 2.43 13.00 -3.81
C GLU A 66 3.35 13.10 -5.03
N GLU A 67 3.75 11.96 -5.62
CA GLU A 67 4.62 11.93 -6.80
C GLU A 67 3.96 12.55 -8.05
N HIS A 68 2.65 12.36 -8.21
CA HIS A 68 1.91 13.03 -9.28
C HIS A 68 1.90 14.55 -9.11
N MET A 69 1.68 15.06 -7.90
CA MET A 69 1.71 16.50 -7.63
C MET A 69 3.09 17.11 -7.84
N LYS A 70 4.17 16.39 -7.48
CA LYS A 70 5.55 16.83 -7.79
C LYS A 70 5.79 16.96 -9.29
N THR A 71 5.23 16.05 -10.07
CA THR A 71 5.38 16.06 -11.54
C THR A 71 4.58 17.20 -12.17
N VAL A 72 3.35 17.46 -11.69
CA VAL A 72 2.46 18.49 -12.24
C VAL A 72 2.83 19.90 -11.78
N GLY A 73 3.26 20.09 -10.53
CA GLY A 73 3.65 21.39 -10.00
C GLY A 73 5.07 21.86 -10.36
N SER A 74 5.82 21.04 -11.13
CA SER A 74 7.13 21.38 -11.68
C SER A 74 7.05 21.87 -13.14
N LEU A 75 5.85 22.13 -13.64
CA LEU A 75 5.54 22.73 -14.95
C LEU A 75 4.99 24.14 -14.75
#